data_AF-A0ABC9GE40-F1
#
_entry.id   AF-A0ABC9GE40-F1
#
_cell.length_a   1.000
_cell.length_b   1.000
_cell.length_c   1.000
_cell.angle_alpha   90.00
_cell.angle_beta   90.00
_cell.angle_gamma   90.00
#
_symmetry.space_group_name_H-M   'P 1'
#
loop_
_entity.id
_entity.type
_entity.pdbx_description
1 polymer ?
#
loop_
_entity_poly.entity_id
_entity_poly.type
_entity_poly.pdbx_seq_one_letter_code
_entity_poly.pdbx_strand_id
1 'polypeptide(L)'
;MPKLVELLTTKGSFTNGEGEEEVQYCFPCLHDLVIGDCPKLIVKPYFPPSLQSLTLEGSNGQLLSSGCFFHHAAQAPSNEALPSHIRQLKIGRMMGSSSCWEVLKLLTSLDNLEITECKDLKQLPESLRGLTCIRTLHLKHCDNLCMLPEWLGELQSLQVLDLEGLPVMSVLPESMQSLTSLQRLRMFNCSALHQLPEQLGELCSLSDLAIFDLTSLTHLPESMQRLTSLRSITLINCDALTQLPESLSGLSSLRKLFIMDCRRLTSLPRQRLTGLEKLKISSNPELVRRCKEGVGEDWHLVSHIPDLELQA
;
A
#
# COMPACT_ATOMS: atom_id res chain seq x y z
N MET A 1 19.79 -17.14 -29.09
CA MET A 1 19.01 -15.91 -28.84
C MET A 1 19.87 -15.00 -27.98
N PRO A 2 20.08 -13.73 -28.38
CA PRO A 2 20.96 -12.82 -27.65
C PRO A 2 20.46 -12.65 -26.22
N LYS A 3 21.40 -12.62 -25.26
CA LYS A 3 21.09 -12.35 -23.85
C LYS A 3 20.72 -10.88 -23.76
N LEU A 4 19.64 -10.51 -23.06
CA LEU A 4 19.20 -9.11 -22.96
C LEU A 4 20.25 -8.17 -22.32
N VAL A 5 21.27 -8.74 -21.65
CA VAL A 5 22.50 -8.03 -21.28
C VAL A 5 23.13 -7.30 -22.47
N GLU A 6 23.17 -7.93 -23.65
CA GLU A 6 23.69 -7.33 -24.89
C GLU A 6 22.76 -6.24 -25.45
N LEU A 7 21.51 -6.14 -24.97
CA LEU A 7 20.55 -5.11 -25.38
C LEU A 7 20.59 -3.87 -24.48
N LEU A 8 20.97 -4.00 -23.21
CA LEU A 8 21.05 -2.86 -22.28
C LEU A 8 22.45 -2.26 -22.20
N THR A 9 23.49 -3.05 -22.44
CA THR A 9 24.87 -2.58 -22.51
C THR A 9 25.55 -3.11 -23.77
N THR A 10 26.30 -2.26 -24.45
CA THR A 10 27.25 -2.69 -25.47
C THR A 10 28.61 -2.85 -24.82
N LYS A 11 29.31 -3.96 -25.08
CA LYS A 11 30.76 -4.00 -24.83
C LYS A 11 31.44 -3.04 -25.81
N GLY A 12 31.84 -1.86 -25.32
CA GLY A 12 32.66 -0.94 -26.08
C GLY A 12 34.07 -1.51 -26.21
N SER A 13 34.48 -1.98 -27.39
CA SER A 13 35.90 -2.23 -27.65
C SER A 13 36.55 -0.91 -28.07
N PHE A 14 36.90 -0.07 -27.09
CA PHE A 14 37.94 0.93 -27.29
C PHE A 14 38.93 0.80 -26.15
N THR A 15 40.00 0.06 -26.41
CA THR A 15 41.17 -0.01 -25.53
C THR A 15 41.90 1.32 -25.57
N ASN A 16 41.53 2.26 -24.71
CA ASN A 16 42.37 3.40 -24.40
C ASN A 16 43.25 3.05 -23.21
N GLY A 17 44.33 2.29 -23.44
CA GLY A 17 45.57 2.27 -22.64
C GLY A 17 45.57 2.06 -21.12
N GLU A 18 44.43 2.09 -20.44
CA GLU A 18 44.22 1.99 -19.01
C GLU A 18 43.00 1.08 -18.81
N GLY A 19 43.19 -0.01 -18.07
CA GLY A 19 42.32 -1.19 -18.09
C GLY A 19 40.96 -1.04 -17.40
N GLU A 20 40.17 -0.03 -17.76
CA GLU A 20 38.76 0.10 -17.34
C GLU A 20 37.83 -0.15 -18.53
N GLU A 21 37.09 -1.27 -18.53
CA GLU A 21 36.00 -1.49 -19.48
C GLU A 21 34.85 -0.51 -19.13
N GLU A 22 34.75 0.63 -19.83
CA GLU A 22 33.59 1.53 -19.71
C GLU A 22 32.32 0.83 -20.19
N VAL A 23 31.33 0.69 -19.29
CA VAL A 23 30.01 0.14 -19.64
C VAL A 23 29.23 1.20 -20.41
N GLN A 24 29.11 1.02 -21.72
CA GLN A 24 28.25 1.86 -22.55
C GLN A 24 26.82 1.32 -22.53
N TYR A 25 25.89 2.11 -22.00
CA TYR A 25 24.46 1.76 -22.00
C TYR A 25 23.86 1.97 -23.39
N CYS A 26 23.14 0.98 -23.90
CA CYS A 26 22.41 1.09 -25.17
C CYS A 26 21.29 2.14 -25.10
N PHE A 27 20.75 2.35 -23.91
CA PHE A 27 19.67 3.29 -23.63
C PHE A 27 20.03 4.17 -22.41
N PRO A 28 20.97 5.12 -22.57
CA PRO A 28 21.48 5.93 -21.45
C PRO A 28 20.45 6.92 -20.88
N CYS A 29 19.33 7.13 -21.58
CA CYS A 29 18.23 8.00 -21.17
C CYS A 29 16.95 7.20 -20.84
N LEU A 30 17.05 5.89 -20.60
CA LEU A 30 15.90 5.07 -20.23
C LEU A 30 15.45 5.42 -18.80
N HIS A 31 14.23 5.95 -18.66
CA HIS A 31 13.66 6.34 -17.37
C HIS A 31 12.73 5.26 -16.79
N ASP A 32 11.99 4.59 -17.67
CA ASP A 32 11.01 3.56 -17.33
C ASP A 32 11.35 2.26 -18.04
N LEU A 33 11.38 1.15 -17.30
CA LEU A 33 11.62 -0.18 -17.83
C LEU A 33 10.51 -1.12 -17.36
N VAL A 34 9.82 -1.72 -18.32
CA VAL A 34 8.78 -2.73 -18.08
C VAL A 34 9.26 -4.07 -18.65
N ILE A 35 9.29 -5.09 -17.79
CA ILE A 35 9.64 -6.47 -18.14
C ILE A 35 8.46 -7.35 -17.77
N GLY A 36 7.69 -7.77 -18.77
CA GLY A 36 6.49 -8.59 -18.62
C GLY A 36 6.66 -9.98 -19.24
N ASP A 37 6.20 -11.03 -18.56
CA ASP A 37 6.03 -12.40 -19.08
C ASP A 37 7.30 -12.96 -19.76
N CYS A 38 8.44 -12.74 -19.11
CA CYS A 38 9.78 -13.03 -19.61
C CYS A 38 10.49 -14.13 -18.78
N PRO A 39 10.03 -15.40 -18.78
CA PRO A 39 10.49 -16.43 -17.83
C PRO A 39 11.92 -16.94 -18.07
N LYS A 40 12.45 -16.76 -19.30
CA LYS A 40 13.81 -17.13 -19.68
C LYS A 40 14.79 -15.96 -19.61
N LEU A 41 14.29 -14.78 -19.23
CA LEU A 41 15.08 -13.57 -19.22
C LEU A 41 16.01 -13.57 -18.02
N ILE A 42 17.30 -13.46 -18.31
CA ILE A 42 18.37 -13.32 -17.31
C ILE A 42 19.03 -11.98 -17.60
N VAL A 43 18.84 -11.01 -16.71
CA VAL A 43 19.46 -9.68 -16.80
C VAL A 43 20.57 -9.60 -15.76
N LYS A 44 21.79 -9.31 -16.21
CA LYS A 44 22.87 -8.84 -15.33
C LYS A 44 22.64 -7.34 -15.06
N PRO A 45 22.90 -6.84 -13.85
CA PRO A 45 22.22 -5.70 -13.23
C PRO A 45 22.66 -4.31 -13.71
N TYR A 46 23.01 -4.15 -14.99
CA TYR A 46 23.40 -2.86 -15.52
C TYR A 46 22.15 -2.07 -15.93
N PHE A 47 21.43 -1.54 -14.94
CA PHE A 47 20.42 -0.54 -15.21
C PHE A 47 21.10 0.81 -15.49
N PRO A 48 20.65 1.57 -16.50
CA PRO A 48 21.19 2.89 -16.75
C PRO A 48 20.89 3.82 -15.56
N PRO A 49 21.79 4.77 -15.23
CA PRO A 49 21.62 5.67 -14.09
C PRO A 49 20.38 6.58 -14.21
N SER A 50 19.82 6.73 -15.42
CA SER A 50 18.56 7.45 -15.66
C SER A 50 17.31 6.69 -15.21
N LEU A 51 17.41 5.39 -14.90
CA LEU A 51 16.25 4.55 -14.62
C LEU A 51 15.65 4.90 -13.26
N GLN A 52 14.40 5.36 -13.27
CA GLN A 52 13.65 5.76 -12.07
C GLN A 52 12.50 4.80 -11.75
N SER A 53 11.96 4.13 -12.78
CA SER A 53 10.80 3.23 -12.65
C SER A 53 11.11 1.87 -13.25
N LEU A 54 10.84 0.83 -12.46
CA LEU A 54 11.01 -0.56 -12.86
C LEU A 54 9.70 -1.33 -12.62
N THR A 55 9.19 -1.99 -13.65
CA THR A 55 8.06 -2.92 -13.54
C THR A 55 8.49 -4.31 -13.95
N LEU A 56 8.29 -5.29 -13.08
CA LEU A 56 8.58 -6.69 -13.30
C LEU A 56 7.27 -7.46 -13.15
N GLU A 57 6.79 -8.07 -14.23
CA GLU A 57 5.50 -8.74 -14.26
C GLU A 57 5.63 -10.13 -14.89
N GLY A 58 5.01 -11.17 -14.31
CA GLY A 58 4.97 -12.52 -14.89
C GLY A 58 6.36 -13.13 -15.15
N SER A 59 7.39 -12.61 -14.48
CA SER A 59 8.78 -12.93 -14.75
C SER A 59 9.32 -13.94 -13.73
N ASN A 60 10.38 -14.66 -14.10
CA ASN A 60 10.96 -15.69 -13.25
C ASN A 60 11.66 -15.05 -12.04
N GLY A 61 11.50 -15.63 -10.85
CA GLY A 61 12.14 -15.20 -9.61
C GLY A 61 13.66 -15.02 -9.70
N GLN A 62 14.30 -15.60 -10.71
CA GLN A 62 15.71 -15.41 -11.05
C GLN A 62 16.11 -13.95 -11.31
N LEU A 63 15.20 -13.11 -11.86
CA LEU A 63 15.45 -11.67 -12.05
C LEU A 63 15.64 -10.90 -10.74
N LEU A 64 15.08 -11.41 -9.66
CA LEU A 64 15.18 -10.84 -8.32
C LEU A 64 16.02 -11.71 -7.38
N SER A 65 16.61 -12.79 -7.90
CA SER A 65 17.48 -13.68 -7.14
C SER A 65 18.91 -13.14 -7.08
N SER A 66 19.51 -13.30 -5.91
CA SER A 66 20.90 -13.00 -5.59
C SER A 66 21.90 -13.49 -6.67
N GLY A 67 21.71 -14.67 -7.26
CA GLY A 67 22.67 -15.26 -8.23
C GLY A 67 22.93 -14.44 -9.51
N CYS A 68 22.03 -13.55 -9.91
CA CYS A 68 22.23 -12.64 -11.05
C CYS A 68 23.05 -11.39 -10.67
N PHE A 69 23.12 -11.05 -9.37
CA PHE A 69 23.74 -9.82 -8.83
C PHE A 69 25.12 -10.07 -8.21
N PHE A 70 25.40 -11.26 -7.68
CA PHE A 70 26.52 -11.46 -6.75
C PHE A 70 27.82 -12.05 -7.30
N HIS A 71 27.99 -12.24 -8.61
CA HIS A 71 29.29 -12.72 -9.09
C HIS A 71 30.41 -11.67 -9.08
N HIS A 72 30.12 -10.38 -8.85
CA HIS A 72 31.15 -9.33 -8.76
C HIS A 72 31.10 -8.43 -7.53
N ALA A 73 30.07 -8.46 -6.66
CA ALA A 73 30.07 -7.60 -5.46
C ALA A 73 31.24 -7.84 -4.48
N ALA A 74 31.92 -8.98 -4.56
CA ALA A 74 33.12 -9.28 -3.77
C ALA A 74 34.45 -8.82 -4.45
N GLN A 75 34.40 -8.35 -5.69
CA GLN A 75 35.56 -7.89 -6.48
C GLN A 75 35.30 -6.57 -7.25
N ALA A 76 34.11 -5.98 -7.12
CA ALA A 76 33.74 -4.75 -7.81
C ALA A 76 34.57 -3.59 -7.26
N PRO A 77 35.22 -2.80 -8.11
CA PRO A 77 35.82 -1.55 -7.67
C PRO A 77 34.73 -0.68 -7.06
N SER A 78 35.12 0.08 -6.04
CA SER A 78 34.32 0.94 -5.14
C SER A 78 33.42 2.01 -5.79
N ASN A 79 33.16 1.92 -7.10
CA ASN A 79 32.37 2.86 -7.90
C ASN A 79 31.18 2.22 -8.65
N GLU A 80 30.86 0.93 -8.46
CA GLU A 80 29.61 0.37 -8.99
C GLU A 80 28.41 0.93 -8.21
N ALA A 81 27.77 1.96 -8.78
CA ALA A 81 26.59 2.60 -8.21
C ALA A 81 25.50 1.54 -8.01
N LEU A 82 25.21 1.24 -6.74
CA LEU A 82 23.96 0.59 -6.35
C LEU A 82 22.80 1.29 -7.07
N PRO A 83 21.73 0.57 -7.47
CA PRO A 83 20.53 1.17 -8.08
C PRO A 83 19.73 2.00 -7.06
N SER A 84 20.37 2.96 -6.39
CA SER A 84 19.81 3.95 -5.46
C SER A 84 19.06 5.08 -6.19
N HIS A 85 18.92 5.00 -7.51
CA HIS A 85 18.20 6.00 -8.31
C HIS A 85 16.75 5.60 -8.59
N ILE A 86 16.43 4.31 -8.46
CA ILE A 86 15.08 3.80 -8.70
C ILE A 86 14.17 4.26 -7.57
N ARG A 87 13.13 5.02 -7.93
CA ARG A 87 12.12 5.56 -7.01
C ARG A 87 10.83 4.77 -7.02
N GLN A 88 10.54 4.09 -8.13
CA GLN A 88 9.29 3.36 -8.32
C GLN A 88 9.57 1.92 -8.74
N LEU A 89 8.90 0.98 -8.07
CA LEU A 89 9.00 -0.43 -8.36
C LEU A 89 7.62 -1.07 -8.31
N LYS A 90 7.28 -1.77 -9.39
CA LYS A 90 6.09 -2.62 -9.47
C LYS A 90 6.51 -4.06 -9.69
N ILE A 91 6.02 -4.96 -8.84
CA ILE A 91 6.28 -6.39 -8.89
C ILE A 91 4.93 -7.09 -9.05
N GLY A 92 4.73 -7.78 -10.17
CA GLY A 92 3.48 -8.41 -10.56
C GLY A 92 3.65 -9.89 -10.91
N ARG A 93 2.69 -10.75 -10.55
CA ARG A 93 2.64 -12.17 -10.99
C ARG A 93 3.98 -12.92 -10.81
N MET A 94 4.73 -12.66 -9.74
CA MET A 94 6.01 -13.35 -9.51
C MET A 94 5.78 -14.76 -8.98
N MET A 95 6.44 -15.73 -9.60
CA MET A 95 6.48 -17.13 -9.14
C MET A 95 7.86 -17.39 -8.49
N GLY A 96 7.91 -17.67 -7.19
CA GLY A 96 9.18 -18.06 -6.55
C GLY A 96 9.26 -17.93 -5.02
N SER A 97 10.28 -18.57 -4.44
CA SER A 97 10.57 -18.61 -3.00
C SER A 97 11.12 -17.28 -2.46
N SER A 98 11.39 -17.20 -1.15
CA SER A 98 11.90 -16.00 -0.45
C SER A 98 13.15 -15.37 -1.08
N SER A 99 13.95 -16.11 -1.85
CA SER A 99 15.14 -15.59 -2.54
C SER A 99 14.84 -14.59 -3.65
N CYS A 100 13.59 -14.50 -4.12
CA CYS A 100 13.14 -13.59 -5.18
C CYS A 100 12.96 -12.14 -4.69
N TRP A 101 13.36 -11.81 -3.47
CA TRP A 101 13.13 -10.49 -2.90
C TRP A 101 14.44 -9.85 -2.39
N GLU A 102 15.57 -10.56 -2.41
CA GLU A 102 16.85 -10.11 -1.87
C GLU A 102 17.39 -8.84 -2.56
N VAL A 103 17.12 -8.69 -3.86
CA VAL A 103 17.50 -7.50 -4.64
C VAL A 103 16.89 -6.21 -4.11
N LEU A 104 15.74 -6.32 -3.44
CA LEU A 104 15.07 -5.15 -2.85
C LEU A 104 15.91 -4.48 -1.78
N LYS A 105 16.79 -5.22 -1.09
CA LYS A 105 17.72 -4.63 -0.12
C LYS A 105 18.64 -3.58 -0.73
N LEU A 106 18.83 -3.60 -2.06
CA LEU A 106 19.69 -2.67 -2.79
C LEU A 106 18.95 -1.41 -3.23
N LEU A 107 17.62 -1.42 -3.27
CA LEU A 107 16.77 -0.33 -3.76
C LEU A 107 16.39 0.63 -2.62
N THR A 108 17.37 1.05 -1.83
CA THR A 108 17.15 1.79 -0.57
C THR A 108 16.50 3.16 -0.74
N SER A 109 16.51 3.71 -1.95
CA SER A 109 15.92 5.02 -2.28
C SER A 109 14.51 4.93 -2.88
N LEU A 110 13.89 3.75 -2.81
CA LEU A 110 12.55 3.51 -3.32
C LEU A 110 11.52 4.35 -2.55
N ASP A 111 10.70 5.10 -3.27
CA ASP A 111 9.62 5.92 -2.72
C ASP A 111 8.26 5.22 -2.86
N ASN A 112 8.06 4.45 -3.94
CA ASN A 112 6.81 3.76 -4.27
C ASN A 112 7.05 2.29 -4.59
N LEU A 113 6.32 1.41 -3.90
CA LEU A 113 6.33 -0.03 -4.11
C LEU A 113 4.91 -0.54 -4.35
N GLU A 114 4.68 -1.18 -5.49
CA GLU A 114 3.46 -1.94 -5.76
C GLU A 114 3.79 -3.43 -5.90
N ILE A 115 3.15 -4.28 -5.09
CA ILE A 115 3.19 -5.73 -5.21
C ILE A 115 1.79 -6.19 -5.61
N THR A 116 1.67 -6.85 -6.76
CA THR A 116 0.38 -7.23 -7.35
C THR A 116 0.35 -8.67 -7.83
N GLU A 117 -0.79 -9.36 -7.68
CA GLU A 117 -1.02 -10.70 -8.25
C GLU A 117 0.03 -11.78 -7.85
N CYS A 118 0.71 -11.59 -6.72
CA CYS A 118 1.71 -12.54 -6.20
C CYS A 118 1.02 -13.65 -5.41
N LYS A 119 0.50 -14.65 -6.11
CA LYS A 119 -0.35 -15.70 -5.54
C LYS A 119 0.35 -16.55 -4.48
N ASP A 120 1.66 -16.78 -4.58
CA ASP A 120 2.40 -17.62 -3.59
C ASP A 120 2.86 -16.83 -2.35
N LEU A 121 2.67 -15.50 -2.33
CA LEU A 121 3.18 -14.63 -1.28
C LEU A 121 2.32 -14.76 -0.02
N LYS A 122 2.80 -15.55 0.95
CA LYS A 122 2.12 -15.73 2.25
C LYS A 122 2.40 -14.63 3.26
N GLN A 123 3.58 -14.03 3.19
CA GLN A 123 4.06 -12.95 4.05
C GLN A 123 4.98 -12.04 3.22
N LEU A 124 5.06 -10.76 3.59
CA LEU A 124 6.04 -9.87 2.99
C LEU A 124 7.47 -10.32 3.38
N PRO A 125 8.42 -10.35 2.43
CA PRO A 125 9.80 -10.77 2.68
C PRO A 125 10.57 -9.78 3.56
N GLU A 126 11.46 -10.29 4.41
CA GLU A 126 12.32 -9.47 5.30
C GLU A 126 13.19 -8.46 4.52
N SER A 127 13.49 -8.74 3.25
CA SER A 127 14.24 -7.84 2.37
C SER A 127 13.61 -6.46 2.18
N LEU A 128 12.30 -6.32 2.41
CA LEU A 128 11.59 -5.05 2.33
C LEU A 128 11.81 -4.16 3.56
N ARG A 129 12.25 -4.72 4.69
CA ARG A 129 12.48 -4.00 5.96
C ARG A 129 13.47 -2.85 5.81
N GLY A 130 14.48 -3.00 4.95
CA GLY A 130 15.50 -1.98 4.71
C GLY A 130 15.04 -0.79 3.85
N LEU A 131 13.82 -0.80 3.33
CA LEU A 131 13.29 0.22 2.41
C LEU A 131 12.69 1.42 3.16
N THR A 132 13.47 2.02 4.05
CA THR A 132 13.03 3.05 5.00
C THR A 132 12.58 4.37 4.35
N CYS A 133 12.88 4.57 3.06
CA CYS A 133 12.45 5.74 2.28
C CYS A 133 11.06 5.58 1.63
N ILE A 134 10.45 4.38 1.66
CA ILE A 134 9.15 4.16 1.01
C ILE A 134 8.10 5.09 1.62
N ARG A 135 7.39 5.79 0.74
CA ARG A 135 6.25 6.64 1.06
C ARG A 135 4.93 6.00 0.67
N THR A 136 4.93 5.15 -0.34
CA THR A 136 3.71 4.51 -0.85
C THR A 136 3.92 3.01 -0.99
N LEU A 137 3.05 2.22 -0.35
CA LEU A 137 3.03 0.78 -0.45
C LEU A 137 1.63 0.32 -0.89
N HIS A 138 1.58 -0.34 -2.04
CA HIS A 138 0.37 -0.97 -2.57
C HIS A 138 0.54 -2.49 -2.56
N LEU A 139 -0.37 -3.20 -1.91
CA LEU A 139 -0.45 -4.66 -1.94
C LEU A 139 -1.80 -5.05 -2.55
N LYS A 140 -1.76 -5.63 -3.75
CA LYS A 140 -2.96 -5.89 -4.57
C LYS A 140 -3.06 -7.36 -4.97
N HIS A 141 -4.22 -7.99 -4.84
CA HIS A 141 -4.50 -9.34 -5.34
C HIS A 141 -3.45 -10.39 -4.92
N CYS A 142 -2.98 -10.31 -3.66
CA CYS A 142 -2.07 -11.30 -3.08
C CYS A 142 -2.89 -12.31 -2.27
N ASP A 143 -3.52 -13.24 -2.98
CA ASP A 143 -4.60 -14.11 -2.46
C ASP A 143 -4.23 -14.92 -1.21
N ASN A 144 -2.95 -15.26 -1.03
CA ASN A 144 -2.46 -16.07 0.10
C ASN A 144 -1.77 -15.25 1.20
N LEU A 145 -1.69 -13.93 1.08
CA LEU A 145 -1.07 -13.06 2.09
C LEU A 145 -1.96 -13.00 3.33
N CYS A 146 -1.57 -13.72 4.39
CA CYS A 146 -2.39 -13.87 5.59
C CYS A 146 -2.12 -12.83 6.67
N MET A 147 -0.94 -12.19 6.65
CA MET A 147 -0.54 -11.18 7.62
C MET A 147 0.52 -10.25 7.04
N LEU A 148 0.50 -8.99 7.50
CA LEU A 148 1.62 -8.08 7.33
C LEU A 148 2.61 -8.29 8.49
N PRO A 149 3.91 -8.18 8.25
CA PRO A 149 4.92 -8.43 9.27
C PRO A 149 5.09 -7.29 10.26
N GLU A 150 5.59 -7.59 11.45
CA GLU A 150 5.82 -6.59 12.51
C GLU A 150 6.91 -5.56 12.20
N TRP A 151 7.82 -5.86 11.28
CA TRP A 151 8.78 -4.84 10.84
C TRP A 151 8.13 -3.76 9.98
N LEU A 152 6.87 -3.91 9.54
CA LEU A 152 6.18 -2.89 8.75
C LEU A 152 6.18 -1.53 9.46
N GLY A 153 6.05 -1.53 10.79
CA GLY A 153 6.13 -0.32 11.61
C GLY A 153 7.48 0.42 11.57
N GLU A 154 8.53 -0.21 11.04
CA GLU A 154 9.85 0.42 10.84
C GLU A 154 9.88 1.32 9.60
N LEU A 155 8.88 1.23 8.70
CA LEU A 155 8.74 2.09 7.53
C LEU A 155 8.17 3.47 7.91
N GLN A 156 8.90 4.22 8.73
CA GLN A 156 8.43 5.49 9.31
C GLN A 156 8.16 6.61 8.29
N SER A 157 8.68 6.47 7.06
CA SER A 157 8.41 7.41 5.95
C SER A 157 7.10 7.10 5.22
N LEU A 158 6.43 5.99 5.53
CA LEU A 158 5.24 5.53 4.80
C LEU A 158 4.08 6.51 5.03
N GLN A 159 3.54 7.04 3.92
CA GLN A 159 2.45 8.00 3.88
C GLN A 159 1.15 7.39 3.36
N VAL A 160 1.25 6.41 2.46
CA VAL A 160 0.11 5.74 1.84
C VAL A 160 0.29 4.23 1.94
N LEU A 161 -0.70 3.57 2.55
CA LEU A 161 -0.81 2.11 2.57
C LEU A 161 -2.16 1.71 1.96
N ASP A 162 -2.11 1.05 0.81
CA ASP A 162 -3.29 0.51 0.14
C ASP A 162 -3.21 -1.02 0.13
N LEU A 163 -4.22 -1.66 0.71
CA LEU A 163 -4.39 -3.11 0.79
C LEU A 163 -5.64 -3.49 -0.02
N GLU A 164 -5.47 -4.23 -1.10
CA GLU A 164 -6.54 -4.53 -2.06
C GLU A 164 -6.57 -6.01 -2.41
N GLY A 165 -7.73 -6.66 -2.28
CA GLY A 165 -7.88 -8.06 -2.66
C GLY A 165 -6.95 -8.99 -1.87
N LEU A 166 -7.02 -8.92 -0.54
CA LEU A 166 -6.28 -9.77 0.40
C LEU A 166 -7.27 -10.66 1.18
N PRO A 167 -7.85 -11.68 0.54
CA PRO A 167 -9.03 -12.37 1.06
C PRO A 167 -8.78 -13.17 2.34
N VAL A 168 -7.55 -13.63 2.58
CA VAL A 168 -7.16 -14.44 3.75
C VAL A 168 -6.48 -13.63 4.85
N MET A 169 -6.23 -12.33 4.65
CA MET A 169 -5.62 -11.47 5.65
C MET A 169 -6.60 -11.21 6.79
N SER A 170 -6.27 -11.67 7.99
CA SER A 170 -7.18 -11.63 9.15
C SER A 170 -6.79 -10.62 10.23
N VAL A 171 -5.54 -10.16 10.24
CA VAL A 171 -5.00 -9.27 11.28
C VAL A 171 -4.02 -8.26 10.67
N LEU A 172 -4.07 -7.03 11.16
CA LEU A 172 -3.03 -6.01 10.93
C LEU A 172 -2.03 -6.03 12.10
N PRO A 173 -0.72 -5.84 11.84
CA PRO A 173 0.33 -5.96 12.85
C PRO A 173 0.26 -4.84 13.88
N GLU A 174 0.66 -5.14 15.12
CA GLU A 174 0.61 -4.15 16.23
C GLU A 174 1.59 -3.00 16.00
N SER A 175 2.74 -3.30 15.39
CA SER A 175 3.74 -2.31 14.96
C SER A 175 3.21 -1.22 14.03
N MET A 176 2.01 -1.37 13.45
CA MET A 176 1.37 -0.32 12.66
C MET A 176 1.25 1.00 13.43
N GLN A 177 1.15 0.97 14.77
CA GLN A 177 1.18 2.18 15.62
C GLN A 177 2.41 3.08 15.39
N SER A 178 3.52 2.51 14.91
CA SER A 178 4.77 3.22 14.67
C SER A 178 4.80 3.97 13.32
N LEU A 179 3.80 3.78 12.45
CA LEU A 179 3.68 4.46 11.16
C LEU A 179 3.18 5.91 11.32
N THR A 180 3.94 6.71 12.06
CA THR A 180 3.55 8.07 12.47
C THR A 180 3.41 9.05 11.30
N SER A 181 3.99 8.75 10.13
CA SER A 181 3.82 9.54 8.90
C SER A 181 2.66 9.10 8.02
N LEU A 182 1.92 8.05 8.38
CA LEU A 182 0.86 7.50 7.54
C LEU A 182 -0.28 8.49 7.44
N GLN A 183 -0.56 8.97 6.22
CA GLN A 183 -1.60 9.95 5.92
C GLN A 183 -2.85 9.30 5.34
N ARG A 184 -2.69 8.16 4.67
CA ARG A 184 -3.78 7.45 4.01
C ARG A 184 -3.68 5.95 4.21
N LEU A 185 -4.78 5.36 4.66
CA LEU A 185 -4.98 3.92 4.74
C LEU A 185 -6.20 3.55 3.90
N ARG A 186 -6.00 2.72 2.88
CA ARG A 186 -7.12 2.12 2.12
C ARG A 186 -7.11 0.62 2.27
N MET A 187 -8.29 0.06 2.48
CA MET A 187 -8.51 -1.38 2.48
C MET A 187 -9.68 -1.68 1.56
N PHE A 188 -9.45 -2.52 0.57
CA PHE A 188 -10.44 -2.96 -0.41
C PHE A 188 -10.47 -4.48 -0.46
N ASN A 189 -11.65 -5.08 -0.33
CA ASN A 189 -11.85 -6.52 -0.49
C ASN A 189 -10.86 -7.38 0.35
N CYS A 190 -10.81 -7.11 1.66
CA CYS A 190 -10.04 -7.88 2.65
C CYS A 190 -10.99 -8.73 3.49
N SER A 191 -11.56 -9.79 2.88
CA SER A 191 -12.73 -10.50 3.41
C SER A 191 -12.53 -11.23 4.74
N ALA A 192 -11.31 -11.58 5.13
CA ALA A 192 -11.02 -12.23 6.42
C ALA A 192 -10.74 -11.24 7.56
N LEU A 193 -10.68 -9.94 7.28
CA LEU A 193 -10.39 -8.91 8.29
C LEU A 193 -11.66 -8.60 9.09
N HIS A 194 -11.76 -9.18 10.27
CA HIS A 194 -12.95 -9.05 11.13
C HIS A 194 -12.98 -7.78 11.98
N GLN A 195 -11.80 -7.24 12.30
CA GLN A 195 -11.59 -6.12 13.22
C GLN A 195 -10.35 -5.35 12.78
N LEU A 196 -10.33 -4.04 13.05
CA LEU A 196 -9.10 -3.25 12.98
C LEU A 196 -8.49 -3.15 14.37
N PRO A 197 -7.16 -3.14 14.51
CA PRO A 197 -6.50 -3.11 15.80
C PRO A 197 -6.70 -1.76 16.51
N GLU A 198 -6.70 -1.75 17.84
CA GLU A 198 -6.75 -0.51 18.65
C GLU A 198 -5.50 0.37 18.46
N GLN A 199 -4.42 -0.21 17.96
CA GLN A 199 -3.22 0.49 17.54
C GLN A 199 -3.46 1.45 16.37
N LEU A 200 -4.58 1.31 15.64
CA LEU A 200 -4.97 2.26 14.59
C LEU A 200 -5.10 3.69 15.17
N GLY A 201 -5.55 3.85 16.42
CA GLY A 201 -5.68 5.15 17.06
C GLY A 201 -4.36 5.90 17.27
N GLU A 202 -3.20 5.23 17.15
CA GLU A 202 -1.87 5.85 17.29
C GLU A 202 -1.38 6.54 16.01
N LEU A 203 -2.09 6.38 14.89
CA LEU A 203 -1.72 6.97 13.60
C LEU A 203 -2.05 8.47 13.54
N CYS A 204 -1.33 9.29 14.31
CA CYS A 204 -1.63 10.71 14.50
C CYS A 204 -1.66 11.55 13.22
N SER A 205 -0.97 11.12 12.15
CA SER A 205 -0.96 11.81 10.84
C SER A 205 -2.05 11.32 9.88
N LEU A 206 -2.81 10.27 10.23
CA LEU A 206 -3.79 9.67 9.35
C LEU A 206 -4.89 10.70 9.07
N SER A 207 -5.08 11.01 7.79
CA SER A 207 -6.00 12.04 7.30
C SER A 207 -7.16 11.46 6.50
N ASP A 208 -6.93 10.32 5.84
CA ASP A 208 -7.90 9.61 5.02
C ASP A 208 -7.92 8.12 5.40
N LEU A 209 -9.08 7.64 5.87
CA LEU A 209 -9.35 6.22 6.07
C LEU A 209 -10.47 5.79 5.10
N ALA A 210 -10.18 4.83 4.24
CA ALA A 210 -11.16 4.33 3.28
C ALA A 210 -11.23 2.80 3.29
N ILE A 211 -12.44 2.28 3.54
CA ILE A 211 -12.72 0.87 3.69
C ILE A 211 -13.82 0.50 2.71
N PHE A 212 -13.53 -0.48 1.85
CA PHE A 212 -14.41 -0.92 0.78
C PHE A 212 -14.50 -2.45 0.79
N ASP A 213 -15.70 -3.01 0.69
CA ASP A 213 -15.92 -4.45 0.56
C ASP A 213 -15.28 -5.28 1.70
N LEU A 214 -15.23 -4.74 2.92
CA LEU A 214 -14.84 -5.49 4.13
C LEU A 214 -16.09 -6.10 4.77
N THR A 215 -16.65 -7.11 4.11
CA THR A 215 -17.93 -7.72 4.48
C THR A 215 -17.94 -8.42 5.84
N SER A 216 -16.76 -8.74 6.39
CA SER A 216 -16.60 -9.42 7.69
C SER A 216 -16.26 -8.48 8.85
N LEU A 217 -16.02 -7.19 8.56
CA LEU A 217 -15.66 -6.19 9.57
C LEU A 217 -16.85 -5.91 10.48
N THR A 218 -16.73 -6.25 11.76
CA THR A 218 -17.85 -6.16 12.73
C THR A 218 -17.91 -4.86 13.50
N HIS A 219 -16.76 -4.23 13.75
CA HIS A 219 -16.63 -2.97 14.47
C HIS A 219 -15.37 -2.21 14.05
N LEU A 220 -15.38 -0.90 14.27
CA LEU A 220 -14.20 -0.04 14.21
C LEU A 220 -13.66 0.17 15.64
N PRO A 221 -12.36 0.45 15.81
CA PRO A 221 -11.73 0.50 17.13
C PRO A 221 -12.11 1.77 17.90
N GLU A 222 -12.21 1.68 19.22
CA GLU A 222 -12.61 2.82 20.07
C GLU A 222 -11.46 3.82 20.31
N SER A 223 -10.22 3.40 20.07
CA SER A 223 -9.04 4.25 20.04
C SER A 223 -9.05 5.32 18.93
N MET A 224 -9.97 5.24 17.95
CA MET A 224 -10.03 6.20 16.84
C MET A 224 -10.15 7.66 17.29
N GLN A 225 -10.71 7.95 18.48
CA GLN A 225 -10.74 9.31 19.05
C GLN A 225 -9.37 10.00 19.11
N ARG A 226 -8.27 9.24 19.08
CA ARG A 226 -6.89 9.73 19.12
C ARG A 226 -6.34 10.17 17.76
N LEU A 227 -7.08 9.89 16.67
CA LEU A 227 -6.72 10.25 15.30
C LEU A 227 -6.97 11.75 15.03
N THR A 228 -6.11 12.59 15.63
CA THR A 228 -6.26 14.06 15.62
C THR A 228 -6.20 14.71 14.23
N SER A 229 -5.62 14.03 13.22
CA SER A 229 -5.53 14.54 11.85
C SER A 229 -6.59 13.98 10.89
N LEU A 230 -7.46 13.07 11.34
CA LEU A 230 -8.37 12.35 10.44
C LEU A 230 -9.47 13.28 9.93
N ARG A 231 -9.51 13.46 8.61
CA ARG A 231 -10.43 14.39 7.92
C ARG A 231 -11.53 13.67 7.17
N SER A 232 -11.26 12.48 6.65
CA SER A 232 -12.18 11.74 5.80
C SER A 232 -12.27 10.28 6.23
N ILE A 233 -13.49 9.80 6.42
CA ILE A 233 -13.80 8.38 6.58
C ILE A 233 -14.75 7.98 5.46
N THR A 234 -14.40 6.92 4.75
CA THR A 234 -15.24 6.30 3.73
C THR A 234 -15.45 4.84 4.05
N LEU A 235 -16.70 4.42 4.20
CA LEU A 235 -17.12 3.05 4.45
C LEU A 235 -18.07 2.63 3.33
N ILE A 236 -17.69 1.64 2.54
CA ILE A 236 -18.51 1.14 1.43
C ILE A 236 -18.62 -0.37 1.54
N ASN A 237 -19.84 -0.91 1.46
CA ASN A 237 -20.13 -2.34 1.49
C ASN A 237 -19.49 -3.07 2.70
N CYS A 238 -19.65 -2.49 3.89
CA CYS A 238 -19.20 -3.07 5.15
C CYS A 238 -20.39 -3.74 5.88
N ASP A 239 -20.92 -4.81 5.31
CA ASP A 239 -22.21 -5.38 5.70
C ASP A 239 -22.26 -6.02 7.10
N ALA A 240 -21.13 -6.46 7.67
CA ALA A 240 -21.09 -6.95 9.04
C ALA A 240 -21.02 -5.83 10.10
N LEU A 241 -20.75 -4.58 9.69
CA LEU A 241 -20.61 -3.45 10.60
C LEU A 241 -21.99 -3.03 11.10
N THR A 242 -22.25 -3.23 12.39
CA THR A 242 -23.58 -2.97 12.97
C THR A 242 -23.69 -1.58 13.58
N GLN A 243 -22.59 -1.02 14.06
CA GLN A 243 -22.50 0.26 14.76
C GLN A 243 -21.19 0.97 14.44
N LEU A 244 -21.21 2.30 14.46
CA LEU A 244 -20.00 3.13 14.51
C LEU A 244 -19.62 3.35 15.98
N PRO A 245 -18.31 3.44 16.29
CA PRO A 245 -17.84 3.61 17.67
C PRO A 245 -18.20 5.00 18.18
N GLU A 246 -18.47 5.12 19.49
CA GLU A 246 -18.85 6.42 20.08
C GLU A 246 -17.66 7.41 20.06
N SER A 247 -16.43 6.89 20.07
CA SER A 247 -15.19 7.64 19.88
C SER A 247 -15.12 8.44 18.57
N LEU A 248 -15.95 8.15 17.57
CA LEU A 248 -16.03 8.93 16.34
C LEU A 248 -16.40 10.41 16.61
N SER A 249 -17.14 10.66 17.69
CA SER A 249 -17.48 12.01 18.15
C SER A 249 -16.28 12.80 18.69
N GLY A 250 -15.21 12.11 19.11
CA GLY A 250 -13.95 12.70 19.56
C GLY A 250 -13.05 13.20 18.42
N LEU A 251 -13.36 12.87 17.16
CA LEU A 251 -12.57 13.26 15.99
C LEU A 251 -12.76 14.74 15.62
N SER A 252 -12.02 15.62 16.29
CA SER A 252 -12.12 17.08 16.11
C SER A 252 -11.79 17.58 14.69
N SER A 253 -10.99 16.83 13.94
CA SER A 253 -10.59 17.15 12.56
C SER A 253 -11.47 16.52 11.49
N LEU A 254 -12.42 15.65 11.84
CA LEU A 254 -13.25 14.95 10.87
C LEU A 254 -14.14 15.96 10.12
N ARG A 255 -14.07 15.95 8.79
CA ARG A 255 -14.83 16.83 7.90
C ARG A 255 -15.79 16.07 6.99
N LYS A 256 -15.43 14.85 6.60
CA LYS A 256 -16.19 14.06 5.63
C LYS A 256 -16.43 12.66 6.14
N LEU A 257 -17.70 12.24 6.09
CA LEU A 257 -18.12 10.87 6.39
C LEU A 257 -18.98 10.36 5.24
N PHE A 258 -18.50 9.31 4.58
CA PHE A 258 -19.21 8.63 3.50
C PHE A 258 -19.54 7.21 3.97
N ILE A 259 -20.83 6.86 3.93
CA ILE A 259 -21.33 5.53 4.26
C ILE A 259 -22.17 5.08 3.07
N MET A 260 -21.81 3.94 2.47
CA MET A 260 -22.56 3.39 1.35
C MET A 260 -22.72 1.88 1.44
N ASP A 261 -23.93 1.38 1.25
CA ASP A 261 -24.23 -0.07 1.20
C ASP A 261 -23.74 -0.85 2.43
N CYS A 262 -23.72 -0.22 3.61
CA CYS A 262 -23.44 -0.88 4.90
C CYS A 262 -24.77 -1.28 5.58
N ARG A 263 -25.45 -2.33 5.10
CA ARG A 263 -26.89 -2.50 5.36
C ARG A 263 -27.26 -2.83 6.81
N ARG A 264 -26.33 -3.42 7.58
CA ARG A 264 -26.53 -3.71 9.01
C ARG A 264 -26.16 -2.55 9.93
N LEU A 265 -25.54 -1.49 9.40
CA LEU A 265 -25.26 -0.30 10.17
C LEU A 265 -26.58 0.44 10.38
N THR A 266 -27.09 0.43 11.60
CA THR A 266 -28.46 0.90 11.89
C THR A 266 -28.52 2.26 12.55
N SER A 267 -27.44 2.76 13.15
CA SER A 267 -27.42 4.06 13.84
C SER A 267 -26.07 4.77 13.71
N LEU A 268 -26.11 6.10 13.82
CA LEU A 268 -24.91 6.92 14.04
C LEU A 268 -24.52 6.94 15.53
N PRO A 269 -23.31 7.42 15.90
CA PRO A 269 -22.94 7.66 17.29
C PRO A 269 -23.92 8.58 18.00
N ARG A 270 -24.14 8.39 19.30
CA ARG A 270 -25.12 9.16 20.09
C ARG A 270 -24.74 10.64 20.23
N GLN A 271 -23.47 10.96 20.05
CA GLN A 271 -22.97 12.34 20.11
C GLN A 271 -22.82 12.95 18.72
N ARG A 272 -23.04 14.27 18.64
CA ARG A 272 -22.93 15.01 17.38
C ARG A 272 -21.49 15.03 16.88
N LEU A 273 -21.31 14.77 15.59
CA LEU A 273 -20.05 14.96 14.87
C LEU A 273 -19.86 16.45 14.56
N THR A 274 -19.47 17.24 15.56
CA THR A 274 -19.55 18.72 15.54
C THR A 274 -18.74 19.40 14.44
N GLY A 275 -17.62 18.80 14.01
CA GLY A 275 -16.76 19.33 12.94
C GLY A 275 -17.12 18.88 11.53
N LEU A 276 -18.17 18.05 11.38
CA LEU A 276 -18.49 17.40 10.11
C LEU A 276 -19.12 18.39 9.11
N GLU A 277 -18.47 18.54 7.95
CA GLU A 277 -18.90 19.44 6.87
C GLU A 277 -19.75 18.70 5.83
N LYS A 278 -19.43 17.42 5.57
CA LYS A 278 -20.11 16.59 4.59
C LYS A 278 -20.45 15.21 5.16
N LEU A 279 -21.71 14.82 5.05
CA LEU A 279 -22.20 13.49 5.34
C LEU A 279 -22.96 12.96 4.13
N LYS A 280 -22.50 11.84 3.58
CA LYS A 280 -23.21 11.11 2.53
C LYS A 280 -23.56 9.73 3.03
N ILE A 281 -24.84 9.40 2.99
CA ILE A 281 -25.37 8.08 3.30
C ILE A 281 -26.14 7.61 2.07
N SER A 282 -25.68 6.55 1.41
CA SER A 282 -26.30 6.01 0.19
C SER A 282 -26.50 4.50 0.25
N SER A 283 -27.66 3.97 -0.16
CA SER A 283 -27.93 2.52 -0.08
C SER A 283 -27.91 1.97 1.36
N ASN A 284 -28.29 2.79 2.35
CA ASN A 284 -28.40 2.41 3.78
C ASN A 284 -29.81 2.75 4.31
N PRO A 285 -30.83 1.91 4.05
CA PRO A 285 -32.23 2.28 4.25
C PRO A 285 -32.57 2.68 5.70
N GLU A 286 -32.03 1.98 6.71
CA GLU A 286 -32.30 2.32 8.11
C GLU A 286 -31.62 3.63 8.54
N LEU A 287 -30.35 3.85 8.20
CA LEU A 287 -29.68 5.13 8.49
C LEU A 287 -30.37 6.29 7.80
N VAL A 288 -30.75 6.13 6.53
CA VAL A 288 -31.48 7.16 5.77
C VAL A 288 -32.83 7.45 6.43
N ARG A 289 -33.56 6.42 6.89
CA ARG A 289 -34.83 6.58 7.62
C ARG A 289 -34.63 7.35 8.93
N ARG A 290 -33.59 7.01 9.70
CA ARG A 290 -33.31 7.65 11.00
C ARG A 290 -32.75 9.06 10.86
N CYS A 291 -32.00 9.34 9.81
CA CYS A 291 -31.44 10.67 9.53
C CYS A 291 -32.38 11.56 8.73
N LYS A 292 -33.61 11.10 8.42
CA LYS A 292 -34.56 11.82 7.59
C LYS A 292 -34.90 13.19 8.17
N GLU A 293 -34.83 14.22 7.32
CA GLU A 293 -35.06 15.61 7.70
C GLU A 293 -36.39 15.82 8.46
N GLY A 294 -36.29 16.44 9.64
CA GLY A 294 -37.42 16.86 10.48
C GLY A 294 -38.21 15.75 11.17
N VAL A 295 -38.03 14.48 10.80
CA VAL A 295 -38.85 13.36 11.29
C VAL A 295 -38.04 12.16 11.80
N GLY A 296 -36.79 12.04 11.38
CA GLY A 296 -35.92 10.93 11.76
C GLY A 296 -35.41 11.05 13.19
N GLU A 297 -35.31 9.92 13.89
CA GLU A 297 -34.82 9.83 15.27
C GLU A 297 -33.41 10.45 15.45
N ASP A 298 -32.55 10.28 14.46
CA ASP A 298 -31.15 10.76 14.44
C ASP A 298 -31.02 12.12 13.73
N TRP A 299 -32.13 12.76 13.32
CA TRP A 299 -32.08 14.06 12.62
C TRP A 299 -31.31 15.12 13.43
N HIS A 300 -31.50 15.14 14.75
CA HIS A 300 -30.81 16.05 15.66
C HIS A 300 -29.28 15.88 15.62
N LEU A 301 -28.78 14.70 15.24
CA LEU A 301 -27.35 14.40 15.09
C LEU A 301 -26.75 14.89 13.79
N VAL A 302 -27.57 15.05 12.73
CA VAL A 302 -27.08 15.39 11.38
C VAL A 302 -27.51 16.78 10.89
N SER A 303 -28.51 17.40 11.54
CA SER A 303 -29.10 18.69 11.13
C SER A 303 -28.15 19.90 11.07
N HIS A 304 -26.97 19.84 11.69
CA HIS A 304 -25.96 20.92 11.59
C HIS A 304 -25.04 20.79 10.37
N ILE A 305 -25.07 19.67 9.67
CA ILE A 305 -24.10 19.35 8.62
C ILE A 305 -24.49 20.12 7.34
N PRO A 306 -23.63 21.00 6.81
CA PRO A 306 -23.95 21.82 5.63
C PRO A 306 -24.21 21.03 4.35
N ASP A 307 -23.43 19.96 4.10
CA ASP A 307 -23.51 19.13 2.91
C ASP A 307 -24.00 17.72 3.30
N LEU A 308 -25.33 17.58 3.41
CA LEU A 308 -26.00 16.34 3.80
C LEU A 308 -26.67 15.69 2.58
N GLU A 309 -26.15 14.54 2.16
CA GLU A 309 -26.69 13.72 1.07
C GLU A 309 -27.25 12.41 1.63
N LEU A 310 -28.56 12.21 1.56
CA LEU A 310 -29.24 10.98 1.99
C LEU A 310 -29.93 10.32 0.79
N GLN A 311 -29.48 9.13 0.41
CA GLN A 311 -30.04 8.34 -0.69
C GLN A 311 -30.33 6.92 -0.19
N ALA A 312 -31.59 6.49 -0.27
CA ALA A 312 -32.00 5.15 0.15
C ALA A 312 -31.38 4.05 -0.72
#